data_AF-A0A818ITJ5-F1
#
_entry.id   AF-A0A818ITJ5-F1
#
_cell.length_a   1.000
_cell.length_b   1.000
_cell.length_c   1.000
_cell.angle_alpha   90.00
_cell.angle_beta   90.00
_cell.angle_gamma   90.00
#
_symmetry.space_group_name_H-M   'P 1'
#
loop_
_entity.id
_entity.type
_entity.pdbx_description
1 polymer ?
#
loop_
_entity_poly.entity_id
_entity_poly.type
_entity_poly.pdbx_seq_one_letter_code
_entity_poly.pdbx_strand_id
1 'polypeptide(L)'
;MANERVRIGNVQVAKILFDFVNEEVLPDMNIDSDTFWSGAELIIAELSPHRMHQGKCTDITAYKTFLYDIGYLIPQTNDENFQINTINVDNEISVQVAPQLAVPLVNARRCSLYDALYSTDAISDCDSCERTNENNQKRGEKVISFTRKFLDQSIPLTSNFSHTDAIQYSIVNGEVKVRNLFRQIGNQIISCK
;
A
#
# COMPACT_ATOMS: atom_id res chain seq x y z
N MET A 1 27.49 -24.65 -8.86
CA MET A 1 27.59 -24.32 -7.43
C MET A 1 27.25 -25.56 -6.65
N ALA A 2 28.08 -25.96 -5.67
CA ALA A 2 27.80 -27.16 -4.89
C ALA A 2 26.48 -26.98 -4.12
N ASN A 3 25.56 -27.93 -4.29
CA ASN A 3 24.26 -27.92 -3.63
C ASN A 3 24.43 -28.48 -2.21
N GLU A 4 25.29 -27.83 -1.41
CA GLU A 4 25.62 -28.27 -0.06
C GLU A 4 24.38 -28.17 0.82
N ARG A 5 24.14 -29.21 1.62
CA ARG A 5 22.96 -29.32 2.48
C ARG A 5 23.35 -29.70 3.89
N VAL A 6 22.66 -29.10 4.84
CA VAL A 6 22.71 -29.46 6.25
C VAL A 6 21.50 -30.34 6.56
N ARG A 7 21.73 -31.47 7.23
CA ARG A 7 20.65 -32.35 7.68
C ARG A 7 20.20 -31.92 9.07
N ILE A 8 18.90 -31.67 9.22
CA ILE A 8 18.27 -31.36 10.50
C ILE A 8 17.09 -32.33 10.63
N GLY A 9 17.18 -33.26 11.58
CA GLY A 9 16.23 -34.37 11.69
C GLY A 9 16.03 -35.10 10.36
N ASN A 10 14.80 -35.02 9.83
CA ASN A 10 14.38 -35.63 8.56
C ASN A 10 14.41 -34.69 7.35
N VAL A 11 14.72 -33.40 7.53
CA VAL A 11 14.82 -32.42 6.44
C VAL A 11 16.27 -32.16 6.03
N GLN A 12 16.46 -31.84 4.74
CA GLN A 12 17.76 -31.42 4.20
C GLN A 12 17.64 -29.98 3.68
N VAL A 13 18.27 -29.05 4.38
CA VAL A 13 18.20 -27.61 4.10
C VAL A 13 19.45 -27.20 3.31
N ALA A 14 19.28 -26.39 2.27
CA ALA A 14 20.42 -25.82 1.55
C ALA A 14 21.28 -24.98 2.52
N LYS A 15 22.60 -25.19 2.52
CA LYS A 15 23.50 -24.54 3.48
C LYS A 15 23.38 -23.01 3.46
N ILE A 16 23.25 -22.42 2.27
CA ILE A 16 23.04 -20.97 2.11
C ILE A 16 21.79 -20.45 2.86
N LEU A 17 20.69 -21.22 2.87
CA LEU A 17 19.48 -20.84 3.59
C LEU A 17 19.65 -21.08 5.11
N PHE A 18 20.33 -22.17 5.48
CA PHE A 18 20.62 -22.47 6.88
C PHE A 18 21.47 -21.36 7.52
N ASP A 19 22.56 -20.97 6.87
CA ASP A 19 23.46 -19.93 7.35
C ASP A 19 22.72 -18.58 7.43
N PHE A 20 21.99 -18.18 6.39
CA PHE A 20 21.20 -16.94 6.39
C PHE A 20 20.23 -16.87 7.57
N VAL A 21 19.45 -17.93 7.81
CA VAL A 21 18.47 -17.93 8.91
C VAL A 21 19.18 -17.80 10.27
N ASN A 22 20.27 -18.55 10.49
CA ASN A 22 20.95 -18.57 11.78
C ASN A 22 21.79 -17.33 12.05
N GLU A 23 22.39 -16.75 11.03
CA GLU A 23 23.35 -15.64 11.15
C GLU A 23 22.68 -14.27 10.98
N GLU A 24 21.61 -14.17 10.18
CA GLU A 24 20.97 -12.88 9.85
C GLU A 24 19.54 -12.72 10.40
N VAL A 25 18.78 -13.81 10.58
CA VAL A 25 17.35 -13.72 10.96
C VAL A 25 17.13 -13.97 12.45
N LEU A 26 17.56 -15.13 12.96
CA LEU A 26 17.29 -15.56 14.33
C LEU A 26 17.89 -14.66 15.43
N PRO A 27 19.08 -14.03 15.26
CA PRO A 27 19.65 -13.18 16.29
C PRO A 27 18.71 -12.07 16.79
N ASP A 28 17.86 -11.53 15.90
CA ASP A 28 16.92 -10.45 16.23
C ASP A 28 15.56 -10.95 16.75
N MET A 29 15.27 -12.26 16.68
CA MET A 29 13.96 -12.84 17.00
C MET A 29 13.87 -13.41 18.42
N ASN A 30 14.98 -13.52 19.16
CA ASN A 30 15.05 -14.18 20.47
C ASN A 30 14.47 -15.62 20.46
N ILE A 31 14.69 -16.34 19.36
CA ILE A 31 14.34 -17.75 19.16
C ILE A 31 15.64 -18.49 18.89
N ASP A 32 15.91 -19.58 19.61
CA ASP A 32 17.10 -20.38 19.35
C ASP A 32 16.94 -21.27 18.10
N SER A 33 18.08 -21.60 17.49
CA SER A 33 18.15 -22.35 16.23
C SER A 33 17.48 -23.72 16.32
N ASP A 34 17.71 -24.46 17.41
CA ASP A 34 17.20 -25.82 17.57
C ASP A 34 15.66 -25.81 17.67
N THR A 35 15.10 -24.86 18.41
CA THR A 35 13.65 -24.64 18.51
C THR A 35 13.04 -24.28 17.16
N PHE A 36 13.66 -23.36 16.42
CA PHE A 36 13.16 -22.94 15.09
C PHE A 36 13.12 -24.12 14.12
N TRP A 37 14.24 -24.83 13.94
CA TRP A 37 14.33 -25.87 12.93
C TRP A 37 13.52 -27.13 13.29
N SER A 38 13.45 -27.49 14.57
CA SER A 38 12.59 -28.60 15.02
C SER A 38 11.10 -28.28 14.78
N GLY A 39 10.68 -27.04 15.04
CA GLY A 39 9.31 -26.59 14.73
C GLY A 39 9.02 -26.58 13.23
N ALA A 40 9.96 -26.12 12.41
CA ALA A 40 9.84 -26.13 10.95
C ALA A 40 9.71 -27.56 10.39
N GLU A 41 10.49 -28.52 10.89
CA GLU A 41 10.37 -29.93 10.52
C GLU A 41 8.97 -30.48 10.81
N LEU A 42 8.42 -30.20 12.00
CA LEU A 42 7.08 -30.65 12.39
C LEU A 42 6.01 -30.09 11.46
N ILE A 43 6.03 -28.78 11.18
CA ILE A 43 5.05 -28.12 10.30
C ILE A 43 5.15 -28.69 8.87
N ILE A 44 6.37 -28.87 8.35
CA ILE A 44 6.58 -29.46 7.03
C ILE A 44 6.03 -30.88 6.99
N ALA A 45 6.30 -31.70 8.00
CA ALA A 45 5.79 -33.07 8.06
C ALA A 45 4.25 -33.12 8.11
N GLU A 46 3.62 -32.19 8.83
CA GLU A 46 2.16 -32.13 9.01
C GLU A 46 1.44 -31.59 7.76
N LEU A 47 1.96 -30.55 7.11
CA LEU A 47 1.23 -29.81 6.06
C LEU A 47 1.60 -30.18 4.62
N SER A 48 2.70 -30.91 4.40
CA SER A 48 3.15 -31.31 3.04
C SER A 48 2.29 -32.34 2.25
N PRO A 49 1.32 -33.12 2.80
CA PRO A 49 0.66 -34.19 2.03
C PRO A 49 -0.20 -33.78 0.82
N HIS A 50 -0.33 -32.51 0.46
CA HIS A 50 -1.26 -32.06 -0.59
C HIS A 50 -0.58 -31.86 -1.95
N ARG A 51 -0.79 -32.80 -2.88
CA ARG A 51 -0.40 -32.67 -4.31
C ARG A 51 -1.61 -32.77 -5.25
N MET A 52 -1.49 -31.99 -6.33
CA MET A 52 -2.48 -31.53 -7.31
C MET A 52 -3.28 -32.59 -8.10
N HIS A 53 -4.39 -32.13 -8.70
CA HIS A 53 -4.89 -32.62 -9.99
C HIS A 53 -5.05 -31.44 -10.98
N GLN A 54 -4.59 -31.62 -12.21
CA GLN A 54 -4.82 -30.69 -13.34
C GLN A 54 -5.64 -31.40 -14.41
N GLY A 55 -6.73 -30.77 -14.85
CA GLY A 55 -7.57 -31.24 -15.95
C GLY A 55 -8.31 -30.08 -16.60
N LYS A 56 -8.53 -30.16 -17.91
CA LYS A 56 -9.30 -29.19 -18.70
C LYS A 56 -10.78 -29.59 -18.70
N CYS A 57 -11.68 -28.66 -18.41
CA CYS A 57 -13.13 -28.91 -18.47
C CYS A 57 -13.81 -27.99 -19.49
N THR A 58 -14.66 -28.57 -20.34
CA THR A 58 -15.36 -27.87 -21.44
C THR A 58 -16.87 -27.77 -21.22
N ASP A 59 -17.40 -28.35 -20.13
CA ASP A 59 -18.81 -28.26 -19.73
C ASP A 59 -18.89 -27.75 -18.28
N ILE A 60 -19.33 -26.50 -18.12
CA ILE A 60 -19.36 -25.80 -16.83
C ILE A 60 -20.38 -26.43 -15.86
N THR A 61 -21.49 -26.98 -16.38
CA THR A 61 -22.55 -27.56 -15.55
C THR A 61 -22.10 -28.91 -15.00
N ALA A 62 -21.58 -29.78 -15.88
CA ALA A 62 -21.02 -31.06 -15.47
C ALA A 62 -19.82 -30.86 -14.53
N TYR A 63 -18.99 -29.85 -14.78
CA TYR A 63 -17.86 -29.50 -13.92
C TYR A 63 -18.29 -29.06 -12.53
N LYS A 64 -19.29 -28.17 -12.43
CA LYS A 64 -19.79 -27.70 -11.13
C LYS A 64 -20.34 -28.86 -10.29
N THR A 65 -21.09 -29.78 -10.90
CA THR A 65 -21.58 -31.00 -10.22
C THR A 65 -20.42 -31.87 -9.75
N PHE A 66 -19.47 -32.16 -10.64
CA PHE A 66 -18.26 -32.90 -10.28
C PHE A 66 -17.52 -32.27 -9.10
N LEU A 67 -17.39 -30.93 -9.08
CA LEU A 67 -16.73 -30.21 -7.99
C LEU A 67 -17.46 -30.35 -6.64
N TYR A 68 -18.79 -30.42 -6.62
CA TYR A 68 -19.54 -30.76 -5.39
C TYR A 68 -19.35 -32.24 -5.01
N ASP A 69 -19.39 -33.14 -5.99
CA ASP A 69 -19.27 -34.59 -5.78
C ASP A 69 -17.92 -34.97 -5.16
N ILE A 70 -16.83 -34.32 -5.58
CA ILE A 70 -15.50 -34.53 -4.99
C ILE A 70 -15.26 -33.71 -3.72
N GLY A 71 -16.25 -32.93 -3.26
CA GLY A 71 -16.15 -32.07 -2.07
C GLY A 71 -15.26 -30.84 -2.23
N TYR A 72 -14.90 -30.46 -3.46
CA TYR A 72 -14.13 -29.24 -3.73
C TYR A 72 -14.98 -27.98 -3.56
N LEU A 73 -16.20 -28.00 -4.10
CA LEU A 73 -17.23 -27.02 -3.75
C LEU A 73 -18.02 -27.58 -2.57
N ILE A 74 -18.15 -26.78 -1.53
CA ILE A 74 -19.04 -27.06 -0.40
C ILE A 74 -20.26 -26.14 -0.49
N PRO A 75 -21.43 -26.57 0.01
CA PRO A 75 -22.57 -25.68 0.14
C PRO A 75 -22.17 -24.43 0.92
N GLN A 76 -22.65 -23.27 0.48
CA GLN A 76 -22.54 -22.07 1.28
C GLN A 76 -23.15 -22.34 2.66
N THR A 77 -22.46 -21.94 3.72
CA THR A 77 -22.92 -22.15 5.09
C THR A 77 -24.25 -21.43 5.33
N ASN A 78 -25.17 -22.06 6.06
CA ASN A 78 -26.47 -21.49 6.43
C ASN A 78 -26.36 -20.36 7.48
N ASP A 79 -25.16 -20.07 7.97
CA ASP A 79 -24.86 -18.84 8.73
C ASP A 79 -24.87 -17.66 7.77
N GLU A 80 -26.08 -17.22 7.39
CA GLU A 80 -26.29 -16.10 6.46
C GLU A 80 -25.74 -14.77 7.01
N ASN A 81 -25.40 -14.70 8.30
CA ASN A 81 -24.85 -13.51 8.96
C ASN A 81 -23.78 -13.87 10.00
N PHE A 82 -22.55 -14.14 9.57
CA PHE A 82 -21.39 -14.11 10.47
C PHE A 82 -20.66 -12.77 10.36
N GLN A 83 -19.96 -12.40 11.43
CA GLN A 83 -19.08 -11.22 11.46
C GLN A 83 -17.65 -11.70 11.71
N ILE A 84 -16.69 -11.14 10.99
CA ILE A 84 -15.27 -11.39 11.28
C ILE A 84 -14.91 -10.79 12.65
N ASN A 85 -14.00 -11.44 13.37
CA ASN A 85 -13.57 -11.03 14.70
C ASN A 85 -12.05 -10.76 14.79
N THR A 86 -11.40 -10.50 13.65
CA THR A 86 -9.97 -10.20 13.57
C THR A 86 -9.64 -8.94 14.36
N ILE A 87 -8.73 -9.07 15.33
CA ILE A 87 -8.24 -7.97 16.18
C ILE A 87 -6.73 -7.78 15.98
N ASN A 88 -6.17 -6.71 16.54
CA ASN A 88 -4.74 -6.34 16.45
C ASN A 88 -4.27 -6.11 15.00
N VAL A 89 -5.09 -5.43 14.20
CA VAL A 89 -4.79 -5.05 12.82
C VAL A 89 -4.40 -3.57 12.77
N ASP A 90 -3.29 -3.24 12.12
CA ASP A 90 -2.84 -1.86 11.92
C ASP A 90 -3.92 -0.98 11.27
N ASN A 91 -3.91 0.32 11.60
CA ASN A 91 -4.90 1.29 11.11
C ASN A 91 -4.87 1.45 9.60
N GLU A 92 -3.68 1.31 8.98
CA GLU A 92 -3.47 1.36 7.53
C GLU A 92 -4.26 0.27 6.78
N ILE A 93 -4.64 -0.82 7.45
CA ILE A 93 -5.42 -1.92 6.89
C ILE A 93 -6.88 -1.86 7.38
N SER A 94 -7.10 -1.54 8.67
CA SER A 94 -8.41 -1.69 9.30
C SER A 94 -9.32 -0.47 9.17
N VAL A 95 -8.76 0.73 9.03
CA VAL A 95 -9.53 1.99 9.09
C VAL A 95 -9.29 2.86 7.84
N GLN A 96 -8.06 2.88 7.32
CA GLN A 96 -7.69 3.79 6.25
C GLN A 96 -8.12 3.26 4.86
N VAL A 97 -8.79 4.10 4.08
CA VAL A 97 -9.06 3.86 2.66
C VAL A 97 -7.96 4.53 1.83
N ALA A 98 -7.05 3.74 1.24
CA ALA A 98 -5.92 4.25 0.47
C ALA A 98 -5.49 3.29 -0.66
N PRO A 99 -4.76 3.79 -1.68
CA PRO A 99 -4.15 2.92 -2.70
C PRO A 99 -3.13 1.94 -2.10
N GLN A 100 -3.09 0.72 -2.64
CA GLN A 100 -2.11 -0.32 -2.28
C GLN A 100 -1.15 -0.57 -3.44
N LEU A 101 0.15 -0.44 -3.17
CA LEU A 101 1.21 -0.66 -4.17
C LEU A 101 1.71 -2.11 -4.12
N ALA A 102 1.91 -2.72 -5.29
CA ALA A 102 2.57 -4.01 -5.44
C ALA A 102 3.89 -3.85 -6.21
N VAL A 103 5.01 -4.14 -5.54
CA VAL A 103 6.37 -3.94 -6.06
C VAL A 103 7.31 -5.01 -5.52
N PRO A 104 8.36 -5.38 -6.29
CA PRO A 104 9.43 -6.23 -5.76
C PRO A 104 10.23 -5.44 -4.71
N LEU A 105 9.91 -5.67 -3.44
CA LEU A 105 10.61 -5.30 -2.19
C LEU A 105 11.00 -3.82 -1.91
N VAL A 106 10.70 -2.82 -2.75
CA VAL A 106 11.06 -1.40 -2.47
C VAL A 106 9.86 -0.47 -2.30
N ASN A 107 9.95 0.43 -1.31
CA ASN A 107 8.83 1.09 -0.62
C ASN A 107 8.52 2.51 -1.18
N ALA A 108 7.25 2.85 -1.46
CA ALA A 108 6.83 4.16 -1.98
C ALA A 108 5.86 4.92 -1.04
N ARG A 109 6.10 4.90 0.27
CA ARG A 109 5.16 5.44 1.28
C ARG A 109 4.83 6.93 1.13
N ARG A 110 5.71 7.73 0.51
CA ARG A 110 5.47 9.16 0.29
C ARG A 110 5.97 9.54 -1.11
N CYS A 111 5.16 10.26 -1.85
CA CYS A 111 5.52 10.85 -3.12
C CYS A 111 5.17 12.34 -3.14
N SER A 112 5.93 13.11 -3.91
CA SER A 112 5.61 14.50 -4.18
C SER A 112 4.44 14.57 -5.16
N LEU A 113 3.34 15.22 -4.75
CA LEU A 113 2.21 15.47 -5.65
C LEU A 113 2.63 16.35 -6.84
N TYR A 114 3.56 17.29 -6.61
CA TYR A 114 4.11 18.12 -7.68
C TYR A 114 4.85 17.29 -8.70
N ASP A 115 5.71 16.36 -8.26
CA ASP A 115 6.50 15.51 -9.16
C ASP A 115 5.57 14.56 -9.92
N ALA A 116 4.58 13.98 -9.24
CA ALA A 116 3.59 13.11 -9.86
C ALA A 116 2.81 13.86 -10.96
N LEU A 117 2.34 15.09 -10.70
CA LEU A 117 1.62 15.90 -11.69
C LEU A 117 2.54 16.38 -12.82
N TYR A 118 3.77 16.79 -12.49
CA TYR A 118 4.69 17.36 -13.45
C TYR A 118 5.25 16.30 -14.40
N SER A 119 5.60 15.11 -13.90
CA SER A 119 6.26 14.06 -14.69
C SER A 119 5.30 13.20 -15.52
N THR A 120 4.01 13.17 -15.18
CA THR A 120 2.99 12.36 -15.87
C THR A 120 2.15 13.18 -16.85
N ASP A 121 1.26 12.52 -17.58
CA ASP A 121 0.31 13.14 -18.50
C ASP A 121 -0.95 13.69 -17.80
N ALA A 122 -1.01 13.65 -16.46
CA ALA A 122 -2.06 14.27 -15.66
C ALA A 122 -2.21 15.77 -15.92
N ILE A 123 -1.11 16.45 -16.24
CA ILE A 123 -1.11 17.78 -16.86
C ILE A 123 -0.78 17.62 -18.35
N SER A 124 -1.71 18.04 -19.20
CA SER A 124 -1.55 18.00 -20.66
C SER A 124 -0.31 18.76 -21.13
N ASP A 125 0.39 18.20 -22.12
CA ASP A 125 1.57 18.78 -22.76
C ASP A 125 1.22 19.92 -23.75
N CYS A 126 -0.07 20.20 -23.99
CA CYS A 126 -0.52 21.28 -24.89
C CYS A 126 -0.29 22.69 -24.29
N ASP A 127 -0.42 23.72 -25.15
CA ASP A 127 -0.29 25.14 -24.79
C ASP A 127 1.09 25.53 -24.25
N SER A 128 2.16 25.02 -24.86
CA SER A 128 3.54 25.22 -24.40
C SER A 128 3.83 24.65 -23.00
N CYS A 129 3.14 23.58 -22.60
CA CYS A 129 3.30 22.91 -21.30
C CYS A 129 3.96 21.54 -21.42
N GLU A 130 4.76 21.34 -22.48
CA GLU A 130 5.44 20.10 -22.77
C GLU A 130 6.44 19.75 -21.65
N ARG A 131 6.51 18.46 -21.33
CA ARG A 131 7.58 17.91 -20.50
C ARG A 131 8.89 17.90 -21.30
N THR A 132 9.87 18.66 -20.82
CA THR A 132 11.23 18.67 -21.37
C THR A 132 12.23 18.31 -20.27
N ASN A 133 13.51 18.17 -20.64
CA ASN A 133 14.58 17.97 -19.66
C ASN A 133 14.88 19.24 -18.84
N GLU A 134 14.30 20.38 -19.23
CA GLU A 134 14.43 21.65 -18.53
C GLU A 134 13.13 21.98 -17.78
N ASN A 135 13.21 22.90 -16.83
CA ASN A 135 12.03 23.36 -16.11
C ASN A 135 11.16 24.26 -17.03
N ASN A 136 9.95 23.80 -17.33
CA ASN A 136 8.95 24.54 -18.07
C ASN A 136 8.05 25.29 -17.08
N GLN A 137 8.25 26.61 -16.98
CA GLN A 137 7.50 27.46 -16.05
C GLN A 137 5.99 27.40 -16.26
N LYS A 138 5.50 27.38 -17.51
CA LYS A 138 4.06 27.32 -17.81
C LYS A 138 3.43 26.02 -17.30
N ARG A 139 4.16 24.91 -17.43
CA ARG A 139 3.75 23.63 -16.86
C ARG A 139 3.74 23.69 -15.34
N GLY A 140 4.77 24.26 -14.73
CA GLY A 140 4.85 24.48 -13.29
C GLY A 140 3.66 25.28 -12.74
N GLU A 141 3.25 26.34 -13.43
CA GLU A 141 2.06 27.13 -13.09
C GLU A 141 0.76 26.30 -13.16
N LYS A 142 0.60 25.43 -14.16
CA LYS A 142 -0.53 24.48 -14.23
C LYS A 142 -0.53 23.47 -13.07
N VAL A 143 0.63 22.94 -12.68
CA VAL A 143 0.79 22.04 -11.53
C VAL A 143 0.41 22.74 -10.22
N ILE A 144 0.88 23.98 -10.01
CA ILE A 144 0.52 24.79 -8.84
C ILE A 144 -0.99 25.03 -8.82
N SER A 145 -1.57 25.45 -9.95
CA SER A 145 -3.02 25.71 -10.06
C SER A 145 -3.86 24.47 -9.73
N PHE A 146 -3.48 23.30 -10.26
CA PHE A 146 -4.13 22.04 -9.92
C PHE A 146 -4.04 21.76 -8.42
N THR A 147 -2.84 21.87 -7.84
CA THR A 147 -2.60 21.57 -6.43
C THR A 147 -3.39 22.51 -5.50
N ARG A 148 -3.46 23.80 -5.82
CA ARG A 148 -4.27 24.76 -5.04
C ARG A 148 -5.76 24.41 -5.06
N LYS A 149 -6.29 24.02 -6.22
CA LYS A 149 -7.68 23.55 -6.35
C LYS A 149 -7.94 22.25 -5.60
N PHE A 150 -6.97 21.31 -5.63
CA PHE A 150 -7.05 20.08 -4.86
C PHE A 150 -7.10 20.35 -3.35
N LEU A 151 -6.35 21.35 -2.86
CA LEU A 151 -6.41 21.78 -1.46
C LEU A 151 -7.78 22.39 -1.13
N ASP A 152 -8.35 23.24 -1.98
CA ASP A 152 -9.71 23.79 -1.76
C ASP A 152 -10.78 22.70 -1.64
N GLN A 153 -10.62 21.59 -2.38
CA GLN A 153 -11.55 20.46 -2.34
C GLN A 153 -11.35 19.57 -1.10
N SER A 154 -10.10 19.37 -0.69
CA SER A 154 -9.75 18.39 0.35
C SER A 154 -9.73 18.98 1.75
N ILE A 155 -9.30 20.25 1.88
CA ILE A 155 -9.13 20.97 3.15
C ILE A 155 -9.62 22.41 2.94
N PRO A 156 -10.93 22.63 2.76
CA PRO A 156 -11.46 23.94 2.40
C PRO A 156 -11.18 24.99 3.49
N LEU A 157 -10.80 26.20 3.06
CA LEU A 157 -10.75 27.37 3.95
C LEU A 157 -12.16 27.83 4.33
N THR A 158 -12.26 28.68 5.35
CA THR A 158 -13.53 29.32 5.72
C THR A 158 -14.18 29.99 4.50
N SER A 159 -15.52 29.91 4.45
CA SER A 159 -16.34 30.39 3.34
C SER A 159 -15.89 31.77 2.87
N ASN A 160 -15.52 31.86 1.58
CA ASN A 160 -15.01 33.02 0.82
C ASN A 160 -13.48 33.11 0.62
N PHE A 161 -12.69 32.16 1.11
CA PHE A 161 -11.25 32.13 0.85
C PHE A 161 -10.83 30.88 0.08
N SER A 162 -9.80 31.02 -0.76
CA SER A 162 -9.22 29.91 -1.53
C SER A 162 -7.72 29.82 -1.29
N HIS A 163 -7.19 28.60 -1.37
CA HIS A 163 -5.77 28.32 -1.38
C HIS A 163 -5.07 28.94 -2.60
N THR A 164 -5.78 29.32 -3.67
CA THR A 164 -5.18 30.00 -4.83
C THR A 164 -4.63 31.38 -4.48
N ASP A 165 -5.25 32.06 -3.51
CA ASP A 165 -4.90 33.43 -3.12
C ASP A 165 -3.96 33.48 -1.90
N ALA A 166 -3.57 32.30 -1.39
CA ALA A 166 -2.77 32.17 -0.18
C ALA A 166 -1.32 32.63 -0.39
N ILE A 167 -0.91 33.61 0.41
CA ILE A 167 0.45 34.18 0.44
C ILE A 167 1.28 33.72 1.65
N GLN A 168 0.65 33.30 2.73
CA GLN A 168 1.35 32.74 3.88
C GLN A 168 0.48 31.76 4.66
N TYR A 169 1.08 30.67 5.12
CA TYR A 169 0.54 29.77 6.14
C TYR A 169 1.32 29.99 7.44
N SER A 170 0.62 30.08 8.56
CA SER A 170 1.23 30.18 9.89
C SER A 170 0.41 29.43 10.93
N ILE A 171 1.03 29.12 12.07
CA ILE A 171 0.33 28.53 13.23
C ILE A 171 0.20 29.62 14.29
N VAL A 172 -1.02 29.90 14.72
CA VAL A 172 -1.32 30.88 15.78
C VAL A 172 -2.28 30.23 16.76
N ASN A 173 -1.89 30.15 18.03
CA ASN A 173 -2.67 29.52 19.11
C ASN A 173 -3.08 28.06 18.81
N GLY A 174 -2.21 27.30 18.14
CA GLY A 174 -2.48 25.90 17.77
C GLY A 174 -3.35 25.72 16.52
N GLU A 175 -3.81 26.80 15.91
CA GLU A 175 -4.63 26.77 14.69
C GLU A 175 -3.82 27.21 13.46
N VAL A 176 -4.11 26.60 12.31
CA VAL A 176 -3.56 27.07 11.04
C VAL A 176 -4.29 28.35 10.62
N LYS A 177 -3.53 29.41 10.35
CA LYS A 177 -3.99 30.66 9.76
C LYS A 177 -3.43 30.78 8.35
N VAL A 178 -4.27 31.23 7.43
CA VAL A 178 -3.87 31.49 6.05
C VAL A 178 -4.05 32.98 5.77
N ARG A 179 -2.97 33.64 5.36
CA ARG A 179 -3.05 35.00 4.83
C ARG A 179 -3.26 34.90 3.33
N ASN A 180 -4.30 35.56 2.85
CA ASN A 180 -4.58 35.67 1.42
C ASN A 180 -4.26 37.10 0.92
N LEU A 181 -4.02 37.22 -0.39
CA LEU A 181 -3.98 38.51 -1.08
C LEU A 181 -5.36 39.18 -0.97
N PHE A 182 -5.52 40.08 0.01
CA PHE A 182 -6.75 40.85 0.17
C PHE A 182 -6.99 41.71 -1.08
N ARG A 183 -8.12 41.49 -1.76
CA ARG A 183 -8.88 42.58 -2.40
C ARG A 183 -9.30 43.51 -1.25
N GLN A 184 -8.55 44.61 -1.08
CA GLN A 184 -8.71 45.69 -0.08
C GLN A 184 -10.01 45.63 0.75
N ILE A 185 -9.96 45.19 2.03
CA ILE A 185 -10.46 45.87 3.25
C ILE A 185 -9.83 45.19 4.48
N GLY A 186 -8.87 45.87 5.14
CA GLY A 186 -8.48 45.63 6.54
C GLY A 186 -7.75 44.32 6.90
N ASN A 187 -6.56 44.44 7.49
CA ASN A 187 -5.80 43.34 8.13
C ASN A 187 -6.70 42.49 9.07
N GLN A 188 -7.21 41.36 8.60
CA GLN A 188 -7.77 40.33 9.47
C GLN A 188 -6.99 39.02 9.31
N ILE A 189 -6.53 38.48 10.44
CA ILE A 189 -5.95 37.15 10.57
C ILE A 189 -7.13 36.18 10.70
N ILE A 190 -7.31 35.29 9.72
CA ILE A 190 -8.48 34.41 9.63
C ILE A 190 -8.07 32.97 9.94
N SER A 191 -8.90 32.32 10.76
CA SER A 191 -8.74 30.94 11.23
C SER A 191 -9.24 29.90 10.25
N CYS A 192 -8.51 28.79 10.09
CA CYS A 192 -9.14 27.53 9.69
C CYS A 192 -10.03 27.00 10.83
N LYS A 193 -11.10 26.28 10.46
CA LYS A 193 -11.86 25.42 11.38
C LYS A 193 -11.24 24.03 11.44
#